data_AF-A0A4R2SVG1-F1
#
_entry.id   AF-A0A4R2SVG1-F1
#
_cell.length_a   1.000
_cell.length_b   1.000
_cell.length_c   1.000
_cell.angle_alpha   90.00
_cell.angle_beta   90.00
_cell.angle_gamma   90.00
#
_symmetry.space_group_name_H-M   'P 1'
#
loop_
_entity.id
_entity.type
_entity.pdbx_description
1 polymer ?
#
loop_
_entity_poly.entity_id
_entity_poly.type
_entity_poly.pdbx_seq_one_letter_code
_entity_poly.pdbx_strand_id
1 'polypeptide(L)'
;MMKLIFLFLLFFLNFSVSQAKDKISDIIDYSYINTEKYKFNDVNGNILGYKVKLSFSKFLDGDETIDRLGRISSSTQNIIYNISVDKNKFSKEYRGIPSHGQKIISSFCIGKENNFFIITMLSYGNYDRINPWFIQFIPDVFEVKGDASIINREDLANQFNNGLDPYFDNRIVDEPNINKIYPYYSEAKILDRAYEIKMCHKDNINENALMQSTKQILRGKTYLYDTNLIITNMYLVKGDKINILNEKIDDNNQKWYFINYKGKKNINMWIKAEDVDLKEK
;
A
#
# COMPACT_ATOMS: atom_id res chain seq x y z
N MET A 1 6.57 35.07 32.25
CA MET A 1 7.07 33.77 31.77
C MET A 1 5.91 32.97 31.14
N MET A 2 5.29 33.49 30.06
CA MET A 2 4.13 32.86 29.40
C MET A 2 3.98 33.23 27.91
N LYS A 3 5.04 33.79 27.30
CA LYS A 3 5.08 34.17 25.86
C LYS A 3 5.98 33.26 25.01
N LEU A 4 6.82 32.43 25.63
CA LEU A 4 7.75 31.55 24.90
C LEU A 4 7.15 30.20 24.50
N ILE A 5 6.02 29.79 25.10
CA ILE A 5 5.37 28.51 24.82
C ILE A 5 4.48 28.59 23.56
N PHE A 6 3.99 29.78 23.20
CA PHE A 6 3.11 29.95 22.04
C PHE A 6 3.84 29.96 20.69
N LEU A 7 5.13 30.33 20.65
CA LEU A 7 5.92 30.28 19.41
C LEU A 7 6.37 28.86 19.04
N PHE A 8 6.59 28.00 20.03
CA PHE A 8 6.99 26.61 19.77
C PHE A 8 5.82 25.77 19.23
N LEU A 9 4.58 26.04 19.63
CA LEU A 9 3.40 25.35 19.07
C LEU A 9 3.11 25.72 17.61
N LEU A 10 3.44 26.94 17.17
CA LEU A 10 3.26 27.36 15.77
C LEU A 10 4.33 26.78 14.82
N PHE A 11 5.51 26.43 15.33
CA PHE A 11 6.54 25.78 14.51
C PHE A 11 6.25 24.28 14.29
N PHE A 12 5.63 23.61 15.27
CA PHE A 12 5.21 22.21 15.14
C PHE A 12 3.93 22.01 14.31
N LEU A 13 3.08 23.03 14.15
CA LEU A 13 1.91 22.95 13.25
C LEU A 13 2.29 23.05 11.77
N ASN A 14 3.41 23.69 11.42
CA ASN A 14 3.86 23.80 10.04
C ASN A 14 4.70 22.59 9.57
N PHE A 15 5.34 21.86 10.50
CA PHE A 15 6.13 20.68 10.13
C PHE A 15 5.25 19.48 9.73
N SER A 16 4.05 19.38 10.30
CA SER A 16 3.09 18.31 9.96
C SER A 16 2.39 18.52 8.61
N VAL A 17 2.23 19.77 8.16
CA VAL A 17 1.67 20.06 6.83
C VAL A 17 2.68 19.76 5.72
N SER A 18 3.98 19.85 6.02
CA SER A 18 5.05 19.51 5.07
C SER A 18 5.29 18.00 4.94
N GLN A 19 5.00 17.19 5.96
CA GLN A 19 5.09 15.72 5.87
C GLN A 19 3.84 15.07 5.26
N ALA A 20 2.67 15.72 5.33
CA ALA A 20 1.45 15.21 4.66
C ALA A 20 1.43 15.46 3.14
N LYS A 21 2.32 16.32 2.62
CA LYS A 21 2.82 16.20 1.24
C LYS A 21 3.78 15.01 1.17
N ASP A 22 3.34 13.82 1.54
CA ASP A 22 3.80 12.61 0.85
C ASP A 22 3.13 12.70 -0.51
N LYS A 23 3.92 13.20 -1.45
CA LYS A 23 3.54 14.27 -2.35
C LYS A 23 2.51 13.77 -3.37
N ILE A 24 1.36 14.44 -3.44
CA ILE A 24 0.45 14.32 -4.59
C ILE A 24 1.23 14.46 -5.92
N SER A 25 2.29 15.27 -5.96
CA SER A 25 3.19 15.34 -7.12
C SER A 25 3.86 14.01 -7.44
N ASP A 26 4.28 13.21 -6.46
CA ASP A 26 4.90 11.90 -6.72
C ASP A 26 3.87 10.91 -7.28
N ILE A 27 2.60 11.01 -6.86
CA ILE A 27 1.50 10.23 -7.45
C ILE A 27 1.27 10.66 -8.89
N ILE A 28 1.27 11.96 -9.16
CA ILE A 28 1.15 12.53 -10.50
C ILE A 28 2.32 12.09 -11.37
N ASP A 29 3.56 12.28 -10.91
CA ASP A 29 4.78 11.90 -11.64
C ASP A 29 4.81 10.40 -11.95
N TYR A 30 4.48 9.55 -10.96
CA TYR A 30 4.37 8.10 -11.17
C TYR A 30 3.27 7.77 -12.18
N SER A 31 2.19 8.55 -12.20
CA SER A 31 1.07 8.26 -13.08
C SER A 31 1.44 8.31 -14.57
N TYR A 32 2.43 9.12 -14.95
CA TYR A 32 2.96 9.22 -16.31
C TYR A 32 3.90 8.07 -16.74
N ILE A 33 4.32 7.21 -15.81
CA ILE A 33 5.21 6.10 -16.12
C ILE A 33 4.42 4.97 -16.79
N ASN A 34 4.91 4.45 -17.92
CA ASN A 34 4.37 3.20 -18.47
C ASN A 34 4.73 2.03 -17.54
N THR A 35 3.71 1.46 -16.89
CA THR A 35 3.86 0.38 -15.91
C THR A 35 3.42 -0.97 -16.45
N GLU A 36 3.20 -1.12 -17.76
CA GLU A 36 2.75 -2.35 -18.40
C GLU A 36 3.53 -3.59 -17.93
N LYS A 37 4.86 -3.51 -18.00
CA LYS A 37 5.78 -4.60 -17.65
C LYS A 37 6.12 -4.67 -16.16
N TYR A 38 5.64 -3.71 -15.36
CA TYR A 38 5.94 -3.61 -13.94
C TYR A 38 5.05 -4.59 -13.18
N LYS A 39 5.66 -5.44 -12.35
CA LYS A 39 4.91 -6.34 -11.48
C LYS A 39 4.34 -5.58 -10.30
N PHE A 40 3.13 -5.93 -9.90
CA PHE A 40 2.61 -5.51 -8.60
C PHE A 40 3.32 -6.29 -7.49
N ASN A 41 3.39 -5.68 -6.31
CA ASN A 41 3.86 -6.38 -5.13
C ASN A 41 2.75 -7.30 -4.61
N ASP A 42 3.06 -8.58 -4.51
CA ASP A 42 2.21 -9.54 -3.81
C ASP A 42 2.24 -9.26 -2.30
N VAL A 43 1.11 -9.46 -1.62
CA VAL A 43 1.04 -9.38 -0.17
C VAL A 43 0.92 -10.78 0.40
N ASN A 44 1.78 -11.14 1.34
CA ASN A 44 1.73 -12.43 2.03
C ASN A 44 1.88 -12.20 3.53
N GLY A 45 0.98 -12.75 4.33
CA GLY A 45 1.01 -12.54 5.78
C GLY A 45 0.07 -13.44 6.55
N ASN A 46 0.16 -13.37 7.88
CA ASN A 46 -0.83 -14.01 8.76
C ASN A 46 -1.67 -12.93 9.44
N ILE A 47 -2.99 -13.02 9.28
CA ILE A 47 -3.98 -12.08 9.84
C ILE A 47 -4.96 -12.88 10.67
N LEU A 48 -5.11 -12.57 11.96
CA LEU A 48 -5.96 -13.32 12.90
C LEU A 48 -5.75 -14.86 12.88
N GLY A 49 -4.55 -15.32 12.52
CA GLY A 49 -4.21 -16.74 12.41
C GLY A 49 -4.44 -17.36 11.03
N TYR A 50 -5.07 -16.66 10.10
CA TYR A 50 -5.24 -17.10 8.71
C TYR A 50 -4.03 -16.73 7.86
N LYS A 51 -3.62 -17.64 6.96
CA LYS A 51 -2.63 -17.34 5.92
C LYS A 51 -3.30 -16.56 4.79
N VAL A 52 -2.91 -15.32 4.62
CA VAL A 52 -3.46 -14.43 3.58
C VAL A 52 -2.41 -14.22 2.49
N LYS A 53 -2.83 -14.41 1.24
CA LYS A 53 -2.06 -14.08 0.04
C LYS A 53 -2.90 -13.25 -0.92
N LEU A 54 -2.40 -12.07 -1.27
CA LEU A 54 -2.90 -11.24 -2.36
C LEU A 54 -1.90 -11.30 -3.51
N SER A 55 -2.37 -11.59 -4.71
CA SER A 55 -1.53 -11.59 -5.91
C SER A 55 -2.24 -10.96 -7.08
N PHE A 56 -1.47 -10.24 -7.89
CA PHE A 56 -2.00 -9.50 -9.02
C PHE A 56 -1.20 -9.84 -10.27
N SER A 57 -1.89 -10.20 -11.34
CA SER A 57 -1.29 -10.50 -12.64
C SER A 57 -1.85 -9.60 -13.72
N LYS A 58 -0.99 -9.21 -14.65
CA LYS A 58 -1.33 -8.37 -15.80
C LYS A 58 -1.42 -9.24 -17.05
N PHE A 59 -2.44 -9.01 -17.87
CA PHE A 59 -2.64 -9.66 -19.16
C PHE A 59 -2.73 -8.58 -20.23
N LEU A 60 -1.92 -8.74 -21.28
CA LEU A 60 -1.87 -7.80 -22.38
C LEU A 60 -3.09 -7.99 -23.27
N ASP A 61 -3.92 -6.96 -23.35
CA ASP A 61 -5.02 -6.86 -24.31
C ASP A 61 -4.98 -5.45 -24.93
N GLY A 62 -4.40 -5.33 -26.13
CA GLY A 62 -4.56 -4.16 -27.00
C GLY A 62 -3.27 -3.56 -27.56
N ASP A 63 -3.38 -3.03 -28.77
CA ASP A 63 -2.35 -2.22 -29.41
C ASP A 63 -2.35 -0.80 -28.80
N GLU A 64 -1.16 -0.27 -28.53
CA GLU A 64 -1.01 1.13 -28.15
C GLU A 64 -1.41 2.02 -29.33
N THR A 65 -2.46 2.82 -29.17
CA THR A 65 -2.75 3.88 -30.15
C THR A 65 -2.08 5.17 -29.69
N ILE A 66 -1.63 6.00 -30.63
CA ILE A 66 -1.05 7.33 -30.36
C ILE A 66 -1.88 8.32 -31.18
N ASP A 67 -2.28 9.43 -30.57
CA ASP A 67 -3.04 10.47 -31.24
C ASP A 67 -2.14 11.33 -32.16
N ARG A 68 -2.75 12.24 -32.91
CA ARG A 68 -2.05 13.11 -33.87
C ARG A 68 -1.05 14.09 -33.20
N LEU A 69 -1.05 14.19 -31.87
CA LEU A 69 -0.16 15.04 -31.09
C LEU A 69 0.95 14.23 -30.41
N GLY A 70 1.08 12.93 -30.72
CA GLY A 70 2.10 12.06 -30.12
C GLY A 70 1.75 11.57 -28.72
N ARG A 71 0.50 11.75 -28.26
CA ARG A 71 0.04 11.30 -26.95
C ARG A 71 -0.51 9.90 -27.05
N ILE A 72 -0.25 9.08 -26.04
CA ILE A 72 -0.80 7.73 -25.93
C ILE A 72 -2.32 7.84 -25.90
N SER A 73 -2.98 7.24 -26.88
CA SER A 73 -4.41 7.31 -27.15
C SER A 73 -5.20 6.06 -26.71
N SER A 74 -4.52 4.95 -26.39
CA SER A 74 -5.09 3.81 -25.65
C SER A 74 -4.00 2.76 -25.49
N SER A 75 -3.51 2.53 -24.28
CA SER A 75 -2.75 1.33 -23.94
C SER A 75 -3.39 0.77 -22.68
N THR A 76 -4.10 -0.35 -22.81
CA THR A 76 -4.86 -0.95 -21.72
C THR A 76 -4.42 -2.38 -21.49
N GLN A 77 -4.69 -2.89 -20.29
CA GLN A 77 -4.44 -4.27 -19.93
C GLN A 77 -5.45 -4.73 -18.90
N ASN A 78 -5.73 -6.03 -18.89
CA ASN A 78 -6.55 -6.61 -17.84
C ASN A 78 -5.65 -6.94 -16.65
N ILE A 79 -6.19 -6.74 -15.45
CA ILE A 79 -5.51 -7.07 -14.20
C ILE A 79 -6.37 -8.11 -13.48
N ILE A 80 -5.80 -9.29 -13.20
CA ILE A 80 -6.44 -10.28 -12.35
C ILE A 80 -5.93 -10.13 -10.94
N TYR A 81 -6.86 -9.94 -10.00
CA TYR A 81 -6.61 -9.93 -8.57
C TYR A 81 -7.08 -11.24 -7.96
N ASN A 82 -6.16 -11.96 -7.31
CA ASN A 82 -6.46 -13.17 -6.57
C ASN A 82 -6.22 -12.97 -5.06
N ILE A 83 -7.19 -13.40 -4.27
CA ILE A 83 -7.13 -13.46 -2.81
C ILE A 83 -7.15 -14.93 -2.41
N SER A 84 -6.22 -15.33 -1.57
CA SER A 84 -6.22 -16.62 -0.89
C SER A 84 -6.23 -16.40 0.62
N VAL A 85 -7.18 -17.02 1.30
CA VAL A 85 -7.22 -17.09 2.77
C VAL A 85 -7.27 -18.58 3.14
N ASP A 86 -6.16 -19.08 3.65
CA ASP A 86 -5.90 -20.52 3.80
C ASP A 86 -6.22 -21.29 2.51
N LYS A 87 -7.27 -22.12 2.53
CA LYS A 87 -7.74 -22.92 1.39
C LYS A 87 -8.75 -22.19 0.49
N ASN A 88 -9.36 -21.12 0.98
CA ASN A 88 -10.39 -20.38 0.27
C ASN A 88 -9.75 -19.39 -0.69
N LYS A 89 -10.34 -19.27 -1.89
CA LYS A 89 -9.81 -18.43 -2.96
C LYS A 89 -10.92 -17.58 -3.54
N PHE A 90 -10.56 -16.36 -3.94
CA PHE A 90 -11.41 -15.44 -4.67
C PHE A 90 -10.60 -14.81 -5.79
N SER A 91 -11.24 -14.52 -6.93
CA SER A 91 -10.60 -13.91 -8.09
C SER A 91 -11.52 -12.84 -8.69
N LYS A 92 -10.94 -11.70 -9.06
CA LYS A 92 -11.60 -10.59 -9.76
C LYS A 92 -10.73 -10.13 -10.92
N GLU A 93 -11.38 -9.79 -12.03
CA GLU A 93 -10.72 -9.20 -13.20
C GLU A 93 -11.10 -7.72 -13.33
N TYR A 94 -10.11 -6.84 -13.42
CA TYR A 94 -10.27 -5.46 -13.89
C TYR A 94 -9.95 -5.43 -15.37
N ARG A 95 -10.90 -5.01 -16.20
CA ARG A 95 -10.75 -4.99 -17.66
C ARG A 95 -10.41 -3.61 -18.18
N GLY A 96 -9.58 -3.56 -19.23
CA GLY A 96 -9.31 -2.32 -19.96
C GLY A 96 -8.64 -1.24 -19.11
N ILE A 97 -7.77 -1.62 -18.17
CA ILE A 97 -7.10 -0.66 -17.28
C ILE A 97 -5.93 -0.02 -18.03
N PRO A 98 -5.85 1.32 -18.14
CA PRO A 98 -4.71 2.02 -18.71
C PRO A 98 -3.38 1.55 -18.12
N SER A 99 -2.39 1.32 -18.97
CA SER A 99 -1.08 0.74 -18.62
C SER A 99 -0.16 1.69 -17.84
N HIS A 100 -0.54 2.97 -17.73
CA HIS A 100 0.27 4.00 -17.11
C HIS A 100 -0.05 4.15 -15.63
N GLY A 101 0.97 4.35 -14.81
CA GLY A 101 0.78 4.71 -13.42
C GLY A 101 0.13 3.66 -12.55
N GLN A 102 0.09 2.39 -12.97
CA GLN A 102 -0.66 1.38 -12.27
C GLN A 102 0.00 1.06 -10.93
N LYS A 103 -0.77 1.19 -9.86
CA LYS A 103 -0.34 0.92 -8.49
C LYS A 103 -1.50 0.39 -7.67
N ILE A 104 -1.21 -0.54 -6.77
CA ILE A 104 -2.19 -1.07 -5.83
C ILE A 104 -1.72 -0.78 -4.41
N ILE A 105 -2.62 -0.21 -3.61
CA ILE A 105 -2.44 -0.04 -2.18
C ILE A 105 -3.37 -1.03 -1.50
N SER A 106 -2.84 -1.85 -0.61
CA SER A 106 -3.63 -2.81 0.18
C SER A 106 -3.55 -2.42 1.64
N SER A 107 -4.68 -2.42 2.32
CA SER A 107 -4.81 -2.12 3.75
C SER A 107 -5.68 -3.17 4.43
N PHE A 108 -5.41 -3.42 5.71
CA PHE A 108 -6.10 -4.45 6.48
C PHE A 108 -6.56 -3.90 7.82
N CYS A 109 -7.76 -4.25 8.24
CA CYS A 109 -8.25 -3.87 9.57
C CYS A 109 -9.23 -4.90 10.13
N ILE A 110 -9.37 -4.90 11.45
CA ILE A 110 -10.22 -5.86 12.18
C ILE A 110 -11.63 -5.28 12.33
N GLY A 111 -12.62 -6.10 12.01
CA GLY A 111 -14.03 -5.80 12.24
C GLY A 111 -14.47 -6.20 13.65
N LYS A 112 -15.77 -6.03 13.94
CA LYS A 112 -16.32 -6.21 15.31
C LYS A 112 -16.44 -7.68 15.72
N GLU A 113 -16.53 -8.59 14.76
CA GLU A 113 -17.05 -9.95 14.95
C GLU A 113 -16.00 -11.02 14.60
N ASN A 114 -14.76 -10.83 15.07
CA ASN A 114 -13.62 -11.72 14.76
C ASN A 114 -13.41 -11.95 13.24
N ASN A 115 -13.86 -10.98 12.45
CA ASN A 115 -13.66 -10.84 11.02
C ASN A 115 -12.54 -9.81 10.77
N PHE A 116 -11.98 -9.83 9.58
CA PHE A 116 -11.11 -8.76 9.12
C PHE A 116 -11.46 -8.36 7.70
N PHE A 117 -11.09 -7.13 7.36
CA PHE A 117 -11.30 -6.55 6.04
C PHE A 117 -9.98 -6.44 5.30
N ILE A 118 -10.04 -6.74 4.01
CA ILE A 118 -8.99 -6.49 3.03
C ILE A 118 -9.50 -5.35 2.15
N ILE A 119 -8.83 -4.21 2.17
CA ILE A 119 -9.19 -3.04 1.37
C ILE A 119 -8.10 -2.85 0.33
N THR A 120 -8.46 -2.74 -0.94
CA THR A 120 -7.51 -2.48 -2.02
C THR A 120 -7.92 -1.26 -2.81
N MET A 121 -6.95 -0.42 -3.15
CA MET A 121 -7.11 0.72 -4.05
C MET A 121 -6.23 0.50 -5.26
N LEU A 122 -6.84 0.13 -6.39
CA LEU A 122 -6.16 0.17 -7.68
C LEU A 122 -6.16 1.61 -8.17
N SER A 123 -4.99 2.11 -8.55
CA SER A 123 -4.83 3.43 -9.16
C SER A 123 -4.10 3.32 -10.49
N TYR A 124 -4.41 4.21 -11.43
CA TYR A 124 -3.76 4.28 -12.74
C TYR A 124 -3.89 5.68 -13.34
N GLY A 125 -2.90 6.07 -14.14
CA GLY A 125 -2.93 7.31 -14.93
C GLY A 125 -3.75 7.12 -16.20
N ASN A 126 -4.54 8.13 -16.54
CA ASN A 126 -5.36 8.16 -17.73
C ASN A 126 -5.47 9.59 -18.26
N TYR A 127 -5.99 9.73 -19.48
CA TYR A 127 -6.33 11.01 -20.08
C TYR A 127 -7.75 10.92 -20.65
N ASP A 128 -8.50 12.02 -20.57
CA ASP A 128 -9.85 12.15 -21.13
C ASP A 128 -9.87 13.38 -22.04
N ARG A 129 -10.88 13.51 -22.89
CA ARG A 129 -11.11 14.74 -23.67
C ARG A 129 -11.52 15.92 -22.79
N ILE A 130 -12.13 15.64 -21.63
CA ILE A 130 -12.68 16.68 -20.73
C ILE A 130 -11.62 17.21 -19.76
N ASN A 131 -10.64 16.37 -19.36
CA ASN A 131 -9.62 16.74 -18.39
C ASN A 131 -8.24 16.45 -18.98
N PRO A 132 -7.20 17.24 -18.66
CA PRO A 132 -5.84 16.79 -18.84
C PRO A 132 -5.61 15.51 -18.02
N TRP A 133 -4.40 14.96 -18.10
CA TRP A 133 -4.02 13.73 -17.42
C TRP A 133 -4.54 13.67 -15.98
N PHE A 134 -5.10 12.54 -15.58
CA PHE A 134 -5.65 12.33 -14.25
C PHE A 134 -5.38 10.92 -13.76
N ILE A 135 -5.39 10.75 -12.45
CA ILE A 135 -5.19 9.49 -11.76
C ILE A 135 -6.55 9.00 -11.30
N GLN A 136 -6.99 7.85 -11.78
CA GLN A 136 -8.22 7.19 -11.36
C GLN A 136 -7.94 6.25 -10.19
N PHE A 137 -8.89 6.12 -9.27
CA PHE A 137 -8.87 5.16 -8.16
C PHE A 137 -10.11 4.25 -8.21
N ILE A 138 -9.89 2.95 -7.98
CA ILE A 138 -10.92 1.92 -7.89
C ILE A 138 -10.80 1.24 -6.52
N PRO A 139 -11.75 1.47 -5.59
CA PRO A 139 -11.79 0.81 -4.31
C PRO A 139 -12.38 -0.60 -4.43
N ASP A 140 -11.85 -1.50 -3.63
CA ASP A 140 -12.43 -2.83 -3.39
C ASP A 140 -12.30 -3.20 -1.92
N VAL A 141 -13.32 -3.86 -1.39
CA VAL A 141 -13.41 -4.26 0.01
C VAL A 141 -13.87 -5.71 0.09
N PHE A 142 -13.08 -6.53 0.78
CA PHE A 142 -13.41 -7.92 1.08
C PHE A 142 -13.50 -8.13 2.57
N GLU A 143 -14.56 -8.78 3.00
CA GLU A 143 -14.72 -9.25 4.36
C GLU A 143 -14.31 -10.71 4.44
N VAL A 144 -13.44 -11.02 5.39
CA VAL A 144 -13.06 -12.39 5.73
C VAL A 144 -13.68 -12.75 7.07
N LYS A 145 -14.61 -13.71 7.06
CA LYS A 145 -15.30 -14.20 8.26
C LYS A 145 -14.43 -15.19 9.03
N GLY A 146 -14.84 -15.52 10.25
CA GLY A 146 -14.13 -16.46 11.14
C GLY A 146 -14.00 -17.90 10.62
N ASP A 147 -14.69 -18.27 9.53
CA ASP A 147 -14.54 -19.55 8.83
C ASP A 147 -13.62 -19.45 7.59
N ALA A 148 -12.89 -18.33 7.46
CA ALA A 148 -12.07 -17.95 6.32
C ALA A 148 -12.84 -17.72 5.00
N SER A 149 -14.18 -17.67 5.02
CA SER A 149 -14.95 -17.30 3.83
C SER A 149 -14.66 -15.86 3.42
N ILE A 150 -14.52 -15.64 2.11
CA ILE A 150 -14.20 -14.34 1.51
C ILE A 150 -15.47 -13.79 0.86
N ILE A 151 -15.92 -12.62 1.29
CA ILE A 151 -17.12 -11.95 0.78
C ILE A 151 -16.71 -10.63 0.16
N ASN A 152 -17.04 -10.40 -1.11
CA ASN A 152 -16.91 -9.09 -1.74
C ASN A 152 -18.01 -8.16 -1.19
N ARG A 153 -17.61 -7.01 -0.64
CA ARG A 153 -18.50 -6.03 0.01
C ARG A 153 -18.55 -4.75 -0.81
N GLU A 154 -19.22 -4.82 -1.96
CA GLU A 154 -19.43 -3.67 -2.85
C GLU A 154 -20.14 -2.50 -2.14
N ASP A 155 -21.04 -2.80 -1.21
CA ASP A 155 -21.73 -1.83 -0.38
C ASP A 155 -20.76 -1.00 0.50
N LEU A 156 -19.69 -1.63 0.99
CA LEU A 156 -18.62 -0.97 1.75
C LEU A 156 -17.59 -0.32 0.84
N ALA A 157 -17.27 -0.94 -0.31
CA ALA A 157 -16.38 -0.33 -1.31
C ALA A 157 -16.94 1.03 -1.80
N ASN A 158 -18.26 1.12 -1.98
CA ASN A 158 -18.92 2.37 -2.36
C ASN A 158 -18.77 3.49 -1.32
N GLN A 159 -18.47 3.18 -0.06
CA GLN A 159 -18.18 4.19 0.97
C GLN A 159 -16.83 4.89 0.79
N PHE A 160 -15.99 4.37 -0.11
CA PHE A 160 -14.75 5.00 -0.55
C PHE A 160 -14.93 5.78 -1.86
N ASN A 161 -16.13 5.84 -2.44
CA ASN A 161 -16.38 6.76 -3.56
C ASN A 161 -16.46 8.20 -3.04
N ASN A 162 -15.97 9.16 -3.81
CA ASN A 162 -15.85 10.57 -3.44
C ASN A 162 -16.95 11.44 -4.08
N GLY A 163 -18.14 10.86 -4.29
CA GLY A 163 -19.30 11.53 -4.89
C GLY A 163 -20.29 10.55 -5.52
N LEU A 164 -21.07 11.05 -6.49
CA LEU A 164 -22.13 10.29 -7.16
C LEU A 164 -21.62 9.48 -8.35
N ASP A 165 -20.56 9.94 -9.00
CA ASP A 165 -19.96 9.29 -10.17
C ASP A 165 -18.53 8.83 -9.82
N PRO A 166 -18.32 7.53 -9.56
CA PRO A 166 -16.99 7.02 -9.18
C PRO A 166 -15.90 7.32 -10.21
N TYR A 167 -16.24 7.45 -11.49
CA TYR A 167 -15.28 7.78 -12.54
C TYR A 167 -14.81 9.24 -12.42
N PHE A 168 -15.73 10.19 -12.32
CA PHE A 168 -15.36 11.61 -12.22
C PHE A 168 -14.97 12.07 -10.81
N ASP A 169 -15.33 11.29 -9.80
CA ASP A 169 -15.16 11.66 -8.39
C ASP A 169 -13.95 11.01 -7.74
N ASN A 170 -13.59 9.78 -8.14
CA ASN A 170 -12.45 9.06 -7.58
C ASN A 170 -11.15 9.35 -8.34
N ARG A 171 -10.82 10.63 -8.50
CA ARG A 171 -9.63 11.03 -9.25
C ARG A 171 -8.86 12.19 -8.66
N ILE A 172 -7.58 12.25 -9.02
CA ILE A 172 -6.71 13.42 -8.86
C ILE A 172 -6.42 13.94 -10.27
N VAL A 173 -6.71 15.21 -10.54
CA VAL A 173 -6.45 15.82 -11.85
C VAL A 173 -5.11 16.56 -11.82
N ASP A 174 -4.26 16.34 -12.81
CA ASP A 174 -3.00 17.08 -12.97
C ASP A 174 -3.26 18.45 -13.60
N GLU A 175 -3.66 19.40 -12.76
CA GLU A 175 -3.89 20.79 -13.15
C GLU A 175 -3.20 21.76 -12.18
N PRO A 176 -2.75 22.94 -12.66
CA PRO A 176 -2.07 23.93 -11.84
C PRO A 176 -2.92 24.42 -10.65
N ASN A 177 -4.25 24.28 -10.73
CA ASN A 177 -5.18 24.51 -9.63
C ASN A 177 -5.97 23.22 -9.36
N ILE A 178 -5.38 22.29 -8.60
CA ILE A 178 -6.01 21.02 -8.24
C ILE A 178 -7.29 21.31 -7.43
N ASN A 179 -8.43 21.40 -8.10
CA ASN A 179 -9.70 21.69 -7.46
C ASN A 179 -10.35 20.44 -6.85
N LYS A 180 -9.87 19.24 -7.21
CA LYS A 180 -10.45 17.98 -6.76
C LYS A 180 -9.36 16.96 -6.46
N ILE A 181 -9.26 16.59 -5.19
CA ILE A 181 -8.34 15.58 -4.69
C ILE A 181 -9.20 14.44 -4.17
N TYR A 182 -9.12 13.27 -4.81
CA TYR A 182 -9.60 12.05 -4.20
C TYR A 182 -8.89 11.83 -2.87
N PRO A 183 -9.58 11.62 -1.74
CA PRO A 183 -8.94 11.62 -0.42
C PRO A 183 -8.27 10.30 -0.03
N TYR A 184 -8.64 9.17 -0.64
CA TYR A 184 -8.23 7.83 -0.21
C TYR A 184 -7.06 7.27 -1.04
N TYR A 185 -6.02 8.08 -1.23
CA TYR A 185 -4.83 7.76 -2.04
C TYR A 185 -3.64 7.20 -1.24
N SER A 186 -3.79 7.04 0.07
CA SER A 186 -2.77 6.49 0.96
C SER A 186 -3.39 5.53 1.97
N GLU A 187 -2.60 4.55 2.43
CA GLU A 187 -3.03 3.57 3.44
C GLU A 187 -3.63 4.24 4.68
N ALA A 188 -2.99 5.28 5.22
CA ALA A 188 -3.50 6.01 6.38
C ALA A 188 -4.90 6.60 6.13
N LYS A 189 -5.13 7.22 4.96
CA LYS A 189 -6.43 7.79 4.60
C LYS A 189 -7.50 6.72 4.37
N ILE A 190 -7.11 5.57 3.81
CA ILE A 190 -8.00 4.42 3.62
C ILE A 190 -8.45 3.89 4.99
N LEU A 191 -7.53 3.71 5.93
CA LEU A 191 -7.83 3.23 7.28
C LEU A 191 -8.64 4.24 8.09
N ASP A 192 -8.30 5.53 8.04
CA ASP A 192 -9.10 6.60 8.66
C ASP A 192 -10.56 6.51 8.20
N ARG A 193 -10.78 6.38 6.89
CA ARG A 193 -12.13 6.21 6.33
C ARG A 193 -12.81 4.93 6.82
N ALA A 194 -12.11 3.80 6.85
CA ALA A 194 -12.62 2.53 7.36
C ALA A 194 -13.11 2.63 8.82
N TYR A 195 -12.41 3.42 9.64
CA TYR A 195 -12.81 3.70 11.02
C TYR A 195 -14.01 4.65 11.10
N GLU A 196 -14.03 5.72 10.29
CA GLU A 196 -15.13 6.68 10.24
C GLU A 196 -16.47 6.01 9.90
N ILE A 197 -16.46 5.11 8.91
CA ILE A 197 -17.67 4.37 8.49
C ILE A 197 -18.01 3.20 9.42
N LYS A 198 -17.28 3.05 10.53
CA LYS A 198 -17.45 1.99 11.54
C LYS A 198 -17.35 0.57 10.98
N MET A 199 -16.68 0.41 9.83
CA MET A 199 -16.35 -0.89 9.25
C MET A 199 -15.31 -1.60 10.13
N CYS A 200 -14.29 -0.85 10.56
CA CYS A 200 -13.21 -1.37 11.40
C CYS A 200 -13.23 -0.73 12.80
N HIS A 201 -12.63 -1.43 13.76
CA HIS A 201 -12.42 -0.93 15.12
C HIS A 201 -11.06 -0.29 15.27
N LYS A 202 -11.05 0.97 15.73
CA LYS A 202 -9.83 1.69 16.12
C LYS A 202 -9.34 1.30 17.52
N ASP A 203 -9.65 0.08 17.97
CA ASP A 203 -9.15 -0.39 19.25
C ASP A 203 -7.62 -0.48 19.17
N ASN A 204 -6.91 -0.28 20.28
CA ASN A 204 -5.43 -0.28 20.40
C ASN A 204 -4.75 -1.62 20.02
N ILE A 205 -5.30 -2.37 19.08
CA ILE A 205 -4.63 -3.41 18.35
C ILE A 205 -3.59 -2.69 17.51
N ASN A 206 -2.35 -2.73 18.00
CA ASN A 206 -1.15 -2.32 17.28
C ASN A 206 -1.28 -2.84 15.83
N GLU A 207 -1.60 -1.98 14.85
CA GLU A 207 -1.82 -2.40 13.45
C GLU A 207 -0.54 -3.05 12.88
N ASN A 208 0.62 -2.74 13.47
CA ASN A 208 1.89 -3.44 13.32
C ASN A 208 1.87 -4.93 13.76
N ALA A 209 0.77 -5.43 14.34
CA ALA A 209 0.53 -6.82 14.72
C ALA A 209 -0.47 -7.53 13.79
N LEU A 210 -1.18 -6.77 12.94
CA LEU A 210 -2.19 -7.26 11.99
C LEU A 210 -1.55 -7.91 10.76
N MET A 211 -0.36 -7.45 10.37
CA MET A 211 0.56 -8.22 9.57
C MET A 211 1.54 -8.90 10.53
N GLN A 212 1.22 -10.12 10.99
CA GLN A 212 2.31 -11.00 11.40
C GLN A 212 3.08 -11.34 10.13
N SER A 213 3.98 -10.44 9.72
CA SER A 213 5.13 -10.80 8.89
C SER A 213 5.66 -12.08 9.49
N THR A 214 5.77 -13.12 8.67
CA THR A 214 6.40 -14.37 9.05
C THR A 214 7.61 -14.07 9.92
N LYS A 215 7.59 -14.51 11.19
CA LYS A 215 8.73 -14.30 12.09
C LYS A 215 9.91 -15.03 11.48
N GLN A 216 10.77 -14.28 10.80
CA GLN A 216 11.95 -14.87 10.20
C GLN A 216 13.04 -14.98 11.26
N ILE A 217 13.84 -16.03 11.12
CA ILE A 217 14.91 -16.33 12.07
C ILE A 217 16.22 -15.89 11.43
N LEU A 218 17.06 -15.19 12.18
CA LEU A 218 18.40 -14.83 11.68
C LEU A 218 19.31 -16.05 11.60
N ARG A 219 20.05 -16.17 10.49
CA ARG A 219 21.00 -17.27 10.24
C ARG A 219 22.21 -17.23 11.16
N GLY A 220 22.63 -16.03 11.56
CA GLY A 220 23.87 -15.75 12.26
C GLY A 220 23.83 -14.43 13.03
N LYS A 221 25.01 -13.91 13.38
CA LYS A 221 25.15 -12.55 13.90
C LYS A 221 24.89 -11.56 12.75
N THR A 222 23.93 -10.66 12.94
CA THR A 222 23.47 -9.73 11.89
C THR A 222 23.61 -8.31 12.37
N TYR A 223 24.41 -7.49 11.69
CA TYR A 223 24.54 -6.08 12.03
C TYR A 223 23.31 -5.29 11.60
N LEU A 224 22.95 -4.29 12.40
CA LEU A 224 21.86 -3.38 12.11
C LEU A 224 22.40 -2.10 11.45
N TYR A 225 21.68 -1.65 10.44
CA TYR A 225 22.02 -0.48 9.64
C TYR A 225 20.96 0.61 9.81
N ASP A 226 21.38 1.86 9.81
CA ASP A 226 20.48 3.01 9.91
C ASP A 226 19.70 3.27 8.60
N THR A 227 18.92 4.35 8.56
CA THR A 227 18.12 4.72 7.38
C THR A 227 18.94 4.98 6.13
N ASN A 228 20.21 5.35 6.28
CA ASN A 228 21.16 5.62 5.19
C ASN A 228 22.01 4.39 4.85
N LEU A 229 21.66 3.20 5.38
CA LEU A 229 22.42 1.96 5.23
C LEU A 229 23.84 2.03 5.79
N ILE A 230 24.06 2.88 6.80
CA ILE A 230 25.33 2.94 7.53
C ILE A 230 25.27 1.92 8.66
N ILE A 231 26.31 1.08 8.76
CA ILE A 231 26.42 0.06 9.80
C ILE A 231 26.49 0.71 11.19
N THR A 232 25.71 0.18 12.13
CA THR A 232 25.74 0.61 13.53
C THR A 232 26.53 -0.37 14.39
N ASN A 233 26.82 -0.01 15.64
CA ASN A 233 27.39 -0.93 16.63
C ASN A 233 26.39 -1.97 17.16
N MET A 234 25.13 -1.93 16.71
CA MET A 234 24.10 -2.86 17.14
C MET A 234 24.06 -4.09 16.22
N TYR A 235 23.76 -5.23 16.81
CA TYR A 235 23.57 -6.47 16.09
C TYR A 235 22.51 -7.32 16.78
N LEU A 236 21.91 -8.20 15.99
CA LEU A 236 21.08 -9.30 16.44
C LEU A 236 21.85 -10.61 16.34
N VAL A 237 21.43 -11.63 17.06
CA VAL A 237 22.10 -12.93 17.11
C VAL A 237 21.27 -14.02 16.47
N LYS A 238 21.92 -15.13 16.13
CA LYS A 238 21.27 -16.32 15.57
C LYS A 238 20.09 -16.75 16.45
N GLY A 239 18.94 -17.01 15.83
CA GLY A 239 17.74 -17.42 16.54
C GLY A 239 16.80 -16.28 16.93
N ASP A 240 17.27 -15.02 16.86
CA ASP A 240 16.39 -13.87 17.04
C ASP A 240 15.30 -13.86 15.97
N LYS A 241 14.08 -13.53 16.41
CA LYS A 241 12.89 -13.46 15.56
C LYS A 241 12.63 -12.02 15.18
N ILE A 242 12.54 -11.77 13.88
CA ILE A 242 12.34 -10.45 13.31
C ILE A 242 11.08 -10.43 12.45
N ASN A 243 10.51 -9.24 12.32
CA ASN A 243 9.44 -8.94 11.39
C ASN A 243 10.02 -8.15 10.22
N ILE A 244 9.83 -8.59 8.98
CA ILE A 244 10.22 -7.79 7.82
C ILE A 244 9.07 -6.81 7.52
N LEU A 245 9.38 -5.52 7.54
CA LEU A 245 8.45 -4.41 7.31
C LEU A 245 8.53 -3.87 5.88
N ASN A 246 9.72 -3.89 5.27
CA ASN A 246 9.95 -3.39 3.92
C ASN A 246 11.18 -4.06 3.29
N GLU A 247 11.33 -3.94 1.97
CA GLU A 247 12.51 -4.38 1.23
C GLU A 247 12.96 -3.34 0.20
N LYS A 248 14.26 -3.30 -0.08
CA LYS A 248 14.81 -2.52 -1.20
C LYS A 248 16.07 -3.17 -1.76
N ILE A 249 16.44 -2.78 -2.97
CA ILE A 249 17.71 -3.12 -3.60
C ILE A 249 18.48 -1.81 -3.76
N ASP A 250 19.76 -1.79 -3.37
CA ASP A 250 20.61 -0.61 -3.56
C ASP A 250 21.34 -0.63 -4.91
N ASP A 251 22.11 0.42 -5.19
CA ASP A 251 22.86 0.59 -6.44
C ASP A 251 23.92 -0.50 -6.67
N ASN A 252 24.32 -1.23 -5.63
CA ASN A 252 25.23 -2.37 -5.70
C ASN A 252 24.49 -3.71 -5.86
N ASN A 253 23.18 -3.67 -6.16
CA ASN A 253 22.31 -4.83 -6.25
C ASN A 253 22.20 -5.64 -4.94
N GLN A 254 22.52 -5.02 -3.79
CA GLN A 254 22.35 -5.65 -2.48
C GLN A 254 20.89 -5.52 -2.05
N LYS A 255 20.25 -6.65 -1.75
CA LYS A 255 18.90 -6.68 -1.19
C LYS A 255 18.94 -6.43 0.32
N TRP A 256 18.04 -5.57 0.78
CA TRP A 256 17.90 -5.14 2.17
C TRP A 256 16.50 -5.42 2.69
N TYR A 257 16.39 -5.75 3.98
CA TYR A 257 15.13 -5.81 4.70
C TYR A 257 15.09 -4.75 5.79
N PHE A 258 14.06 -3.92 5.79
CA PHE A 258 13.73 -3.10 6.94
C PHE A 258 12.96 -3.96 7.91
N ILE A 259 13.46 -4.10 9.13
CA ILE A 259 12.93 -5.04 10.11
C ILE A 259 12.43 -4.35 11.35
N ASN A 260 11.50 -5.01 12.04
CA ASN A 260 11.17 -4.75 13.43
C ASN A 260 11.62 -5.94 14.29
N TYR A 261 12.50 -5.67 15.26
CA TYR A 261 12.89 -6.61 16.31
C TYR A 261 12.25 -6.20 17.64
N LYS A 262 11.56 -7.13 18.29
CA LYS A 262 10.92 -6.93 19.60
C LYS A 262 11.63 -7.77 20.67
N GLY A 263 12.76 -7.26 21.16
CA GLY A 263 13.52 -7.83 22.28
C GLY A 263 13.36 -6.99 23.55
N LYS A 264 14.47 -6.74 24.27
CA LYS A 264 14.49 -5.78 25.40
C LYS A 264 14.12 -4.36 24.99
N LYS A 265 14.30 -4.03 23.71
CA LYS A 265 13.91 -2.77 23.07
C LYS A 265 13.22 -3.11 21.75
N ASN A 266 12.31 -2.24 21.33
CA ASN A 266 11.76 -2.27 19.98
C ASN A 266 12.74 -1.54 19.06
N ILE A 267 13.22 -2.24 18.03
CA ILE A 267 14.23 -1.72 17.11
C ILE A 267 13.70 -1.83 15.68
N ASN A 268 13.74 -0.72 14.94
CA ASN A 268 13.40 -0.64 13.52
C ASN A 268 14.64 -0.24 12.73
N MET A 269 15.24 -1.17 11.99
CA MET A 269 16.50 -0.94 11.27
C MET A 269 16.62 -1.81 10.03
N TRP A 270 17.57 -1.48 9.17
CA TRP A 270 17.88 -2.28 7.99
C TRP A 270 18.85 -3.41 8.32
N ILE A 271 18.66 -4.55 7.67
CA ILE A 271 19.59 -5.68 7.65
C ILE A 271 19.76 -6.17 6.21
N LYS A 272 20.85 -6.89 5.94
CA LYS A 272 21.01 -7.54 4.65
C LYS A 272 20.05 -8.71 4.52
N ALA A 273 19.48 -8.89 3.33
CA ALA A 273 18.51 -9.95 3.10
C ALA A 273 19.10 -11.37 3.24
N GLU A 274 20.40 -11.53 2.95
CA GLU A 274 21.13 -12.80 3.05
C GLU A 274 21.26 -13.34 4.48
N ASP A 275 21.13 -12.47 5.49
CA ASP A 275 21.23 -12.80 6.90
C ASP A 275 19.95 -13.44 7.47
N VAL A 276 18.88 -13.45 6.68
CA VAL A 276 17.57 -13.96 7.08
C VAL A 276 17.35 -15.38 6.57
N ASP A 277 16.95 -16.29 7.46
CA ASP A 277 16.55 -17.64 7.10
C ASP A 277 15.08 -17.64 6.64
N LEU A 278 14.86 -17.36 5.36
CA LEU A 278 13.57 -17.56 4.71
C LEU A 278 13.35 -19.07 4.54
N LYS A 279 12.81 -19.74 5.55
CA LYS A 279 12.32 -21.11 5.36
C LYS A 279 11.12 -21.04 4.42
N GLU A 280 11.29 -21.50 3.18
CA GLU A 280 10.16 -21.83 2.31
C GLU A 280 9.29 -22.86 3.06
N LYS A 281 8.07 -22.47 3.37
CA LYS A 281 7.04 -23.32 3.97
C LYS A 281 5.72 -23.10 3.26
#